data_AF-A0A3P9C6Z8-F1
#
_entry.id   AF-A0A3P9C6Z8-F1
#
_cell.length_a   1.000
_cell.length_b   1.000
_cell.length_c   1.000
_cell.angle_alpha   90.00
_cell.angle_beta   90.00
_cell.angle_gamma   90.00
#
_symmetry.space_group_name_H-M   'P 1'
#
loop_
_entity.id
_entity.type
_entity.pdbx_description
1 polymer ?
#
loop_
_entity_poly.entity_id
_entity_poly.type
_entity_poly.pdbx_seq_one_letter_code
_entity_poly.pdbx_strand_id
1 'polypeptide(L)'
;RGDKGKLRFPFPTECSQELLNGALHSGELDIYPQGREGRAVRVYCDMETDGGGWTVFQRRMNGKTDFFRTWSEYKAGFGNLSEEFWLGNELLHNLTNVGPVSLRVDMRSGNHTVYAHYTNFSVDSETRHYTLTVSGYTGTAGDSMRYHNGRPFSTRDKNPDPMGIHCAKAYMGGWWYKNCYKVNLNGLYGINSNNQVRLISADF
;
A
#
# COMPACT_ATOMS: atom_id res chain seq x y z
N ARG A 1 39.57 8.90 -12.11
CA ARG A 1 38.57 10.00 -12.16
C ARG A 1 37.31 9.39 -12.74
N GLY A 2 36.43 8.85 -11.89
CA GLY A 2 35.33 7.97 -12.33
C GLY A 2 34.19 8.76 -12.97
N ASP A 3 33.70 8.27 -14.11
CA ASP A 3 32.47 8.74 -14.74
C ASP A 3 31.33 8.76 -13.72
N LYS A 4 30.80 9.95 -13.40
CA LYS A 4 29.46 10.05 -12.82
C LYS A 4 28.47 9.73 -13.94
N GLY A 5 28.28 8.43 -14.20
CA GLY A 5 27.43 7.92 -15.26
C GLY A 5 26.01 8.49 -15.16
N LYS A 6 25.46 8.88 -16.30
CA LYS A 6 24.07 9.35 -16.44
C LYS A 6 23.12 8.28 -15.90
N LEU A 7 22.20 8.66 -15.00
CA LEU A 7 21.17 7.77 -14.47
C LEU A 7 20.38 7.10 -15.60
N ARG A 8 20.05 5.81 -15.43
CA ARG A 8 19.25 5.06 -16.40
C ARG A 8 17.83 5.63 -16.49
N PHE A 9 17.27 5.98 -15.34
CA PHE A 9 15.97 6.64 -15.20
C PHE A 9 16.16 7.99 -14.49
N PRO A 10 16.30 9.11 -15.22
CA PRO A 10 16.45 10.42 -14.59
C PRO A 10 15.21 10.91 -13.83
N PHE A 11 14.04 10.35 -14.14
CA PHE A 11 12.75 10.62 -13.49
C PHE A 11 12.08 9.27 -13.19
N PRO A 12 12.59 8.53 -12.19
CA PRO A 12 12.10 7.18 -11.90
C PRO A 12 10.64 7.24 -11.48
N THR A 13 9.77 6.51 -12.16
CA THR A 13 8.32 6.54 -11.89
C THR A 13 7.92 5.72 -10.67
N GLU A 14 8.78 4.78 -10.26
CA GLU A 14 8.61 3.92 -9.10
C GLU A 14 9.95 3.44 -8.51
N CYS A 15 9.88 2.67 -7.43
CA CYS A 15 11.05 2.15 -6.73
C CYS A 15 11.86 1.12 -7.54
N SER A 16 11.24 0.34 -8.44
CA SER A 16 11.97 -0.62 -9.28
C SER A 16 12.95 0.09 -10.23
N GLN A 17 12.60 1.28 -10.71
CA GLN A 17 13.50 2.13 -11.51
C GLN A 17 14.64 2.73 -10.67
N GLU A 18 14.39 3.05 -9.40
CA GLU A 18 15.46 3.48 -8.49
C GLU A 18 16.44 2.35 -8.18
N LEU A 19 15.94 1.11 -8.00
CA LEU A 19 16.78 -0.07 -7.86
C LEU A 19 17.71 -0.22 -9.09
N LEU A 20 17.17 -0.05 -10.29
CA LEU A 20 17.94 -0.08 -11.55
C LEU A 20 18.90 1.11 -11.72
N ASN A 21 18.67 2.22 -11.02
CA ASN A 21 19.60 3.34 -10.91
C ASN A 21 20.71 3.09 -9.87
N GLY A 22 20.63 2.01 -9.09
CA GLY A 22 21.63 1.61 -8.10
C GLY A 22 21.26 1.94 -6.65
N ALA A 23 20.01 2.26 -6.35
CA ALA A 23 19.53 2.37 -4.97
C ALA A 23 19.32 0.97 -4.37
N LEU A 24 20.31 0.48 -3.61
CA LEU A 24 20.33 -0.90 -3.08
C LEU A 24 19.87 -1.02 -1.62
N HIS A 25 19.56 0.09 -0.96
CA HIS A 25 19.16 0.10 0.46
C HIS A 25 17.76 0.66 0.61
N SER A 26 16.97 0.00 1.45
CA SER A 26 15.59 0.42 1.75
C SER A 26 15.58 1.79 2.43
N GLY A 27 14.65 2.67 2.02
CA GLY A 27 14.60 4.03 2.51
C GLY A 27 13.63 4.93 1.76
N GLU A 28 13.56 6.19 2.19
CA GLU A 28 12.74 7.19 1.53
C GLU A 28 13.42 7.74 0.28
N LEU A 29 12.74 7.71 -0.87
CA LEU A 29 13.21 8.22 -2.15
C LEU A 29 12.13 9.06 -2.84
N ASP A 30 12.54 9.89 -3.79
CA ASP A 30 11.62 10.69 -4.60
C ASP A 30 11.37 9.99 -5.94
N ILE A 31 10.12 9.68 -6.25
CA ILE A 31 9.68 9.16 -7.54
C ILE A 31 8.88 10.21 -8.31
N TYR A 32 8.72 10.02 -9.62
CA TYR A 32 8.00 10.91 -10.53
C TYR A 32 6.91 10.11 -11.25
N PRO A 33 5.77 9.79 -10.60
CA PRO A 33 4.75 8.91 -11.17
C PRO A 33 4.17 9.41 -12.50
N GLN A 34 4.22 10.73 -12.73
CA GLN A 34 3.77 11.39 -13.97
C GLN A 34 4.94 11.73 -14.92
N GLY A 35 6.12 11.15 -14.68
CA GLY A 35 7.33 11.39 -15.47
C GLY A 35 7.92 12.79 -15.29
N ARG A 36 8.71 13.21 -16.28
CA ARG A 36 9.54 14.43 -16.25
C ARG A 36 8.81 15.73 -15.91
N GLU A 37 7.58 15.88 -16.39
CA GLU A 37 6.77 17.08 -16.16
C GLU A 37 5.92 16.98 -14.89
N GLY A 38 5.90 15.79 -14.28
CA GLY A 38 5.22 15.50 -13.04
C GLY A 38 5.92 16.08 -11.81
N ARG A 39 5.16 16.18 -10.72
CA ARG A 39 5.73 16.48 -9.41
C ARG A 39 6.41 15.25 -8.82
N ALA A 40 7.53 15.47 -8.16
CA ALA A 40 8.16 14.46 -7.32
C ALA A 40 7.24 14.11 -6.14
N VAL A 41 7.24 12.83 -5.78
CA VAL A 41 6.52 12.28 -4.64
C VAL A 41 7.51 11.48 -3.80
N ARG A 42 7.61 11.81 -2.51
CA ARG A 42 8.38 11.01 -1.56
C ARG A 42 7.63 9.71 -1.23
N VAL A 43 8.31 8.58 -1.36
CA VAL A 43 7.81 7.24 -1.01
C VAL A 43 8.86 6.47 -0.20
N TYR A 44 8.44 5.40 0.47
CA TYR A 44 9.38 4.44 1.05
C TYR A 44 9.58 3.28 0.07
N CYS A 45 10.82 3.05 -0.34
CA CYS A 45 11.21 1.93 -1.18
C CYS A 45 11.82 0.81 -0.33
N ASP A 46 11.31 -0.41 -0.48
CA ASP A 46 11.97 -1.62 0.01
C ASP A 46 12.81 -2.20 -1.14
N MET A 47 14.14 -2.14 -0.97
CA MET A 47 15.12 -2.54 -1.98
C MET A 47 15.74 -3.91 -1.67
N GLU A 48 15.28 -4.60 -0.63
CA GLU A 48 15.96 -5.77 -0.08
C GLU A 48 15.04 -7.01 -0.07
N THR A 49 13.75 -6.83 0.19
CA THR A 49 12.78 -7.92 0.24
C THR A 49 12.52 -8.48 -1.16
N ASP A 50 12.70 -9.80 -1.33
CA ASP A 50 12.27 -10.53 -2.54
C ASP A 50 12.80 -9.95 -3.86
N GLY A 51 14.04 -9.46 -3.87
CA GLY A 51 14.66 -8.83 -5.04
C GLY A 51 14.60 -7.30 -5.07
N GLY A 52 13.82 -6.68 -4.17
CA GLY A 52 13.74 -5.22 -4.03
C GLY A 52 12.89 -4.53 -5.10
N GLY A 53 12.88 -3.20 -5.09
CA GLY A 53 12.13 -2.39 -6.06
C GLY A 53 10.69 -2.11 -5.65
N TRP A 54 10.31 -2.47 -4.43
CA TRP A 54 8.95 -2.39 -3.92
C TRP A 54 8.62 -0.97 -3.45
N THR A 55 7.55 -0.36 -3.97
CA THR A 55 6.99 0.85 -3.37
C THR A 55 6.04 0.47 -2.25
N VAL A 56 6.38 0.86 -1.03
CA VAL A 56 5.56 0.60 0.16
C VAL A 56 4.47 1.65 0.25
N PHE A 57 3.21 1.23 0.27
CA PHE A 57 2.08 2.15 0.38
C PHE A 57 1.34 2.09 1.72
N GLN A 58 1.61 1.08 2.53
CA GLN A 58 1.09 0.97 3.88
C GLN A 58 2.10 0.28 4.79
N ARG A 59 2.24 0.79 6.02
CA ARG A 59 3.01 0.10 7.06
C ARG A 59 2.40 0.27 8.46
N ARG A 60 2.30 -0.83 9.22
CA ARG A 60 1.94 -0.84 10.65
C ARG A 60 3.06 -1.49 11.48
N MET A 61 3.51 -0.85 12.54
CA MET A 61 4.65 -1.34 13.32
C MET A 61 4.63 -1.02 14.81
N ASN A 62 3.92 0.03 15.23
CA ASN A 62 4.01 0.53 16.60
C ASN A 62 2.69 1.10 17.16
N GLY A 63 1.66 1.27 16.33
CA GLY A 63 0.37 1.81 16.73
C GLY A 63 0.35 3.30 17.07
N LYS A 64 1.40 4.06 16.73
CA LYS A 64 1.48 5.50 17.01
C LYS A 64 0.65 6.33 16.04
N THR A 65 0.40 5.84 14.83
CA THR A 65 -0.42 6.54 13.85
C THR A 65 -1.86 6.07 13.95
N ASP A 66 -2.79 7.01 14.11
CA ASP A 66 -4.21 6.73 14.02
C ASP A 66 -4.61 6.44 12.56
N PHE A 67 -5.23 5.29 12.31
CA PHE A 67 -5.77 4.89 11.00
C PHE A 67 -7.30 5.06 10.94
N PHE A 68 -7.98 5.51 11.99
CA PHE A 68 -9.42 5.80 11.94
C PHE A 68 -9.70 7.18 11.32
N ARG A 69 -9.33 7.33 10.05
CA ARG A 69 -9.31 8.59 9.29
C ARG A 69 -10.50 8.80 8.36
N THR A 70 -10.67 10.03 7.88
CA THR A 70 -11.70 10.41 6.90
C THR A 70 -11.36 9.97 5.47
N TRP A 71 -12.34 10.07 4.57
CA TRP A 71 -12.15 9.85 3.14
C TRP A 71 -11.06 10.76 2.56
N SER A 72 -11.09 12.04 2.91
CA SER A 72 -10.13 13.02 2.41
C SER A 72 -8.70 12.72 2.86
N GLU A 73 -8.52 12.25 4.11
CA GLU A 73 -7.23 11.84 4.64
C GLU A 73 -6.74 10.55 3.96
N TYR A 74 -7.59 9.54 3.78
CA TYR A 74 -7.22 8.32 3.04
C TYR A 74 -6.94 8.58 1.56
N LYS A 75 -7.62 9.55 0.95
CA LYS A 75 -7.34 10.01 -0.41
C LYS A 75 -5.94 10.61 -0.51
N ALA A 76 -5.61 11.55 0.38
CA ALA A 76 -4.36 12.31 0.34
C ALA A 76 -3.15 11.52 0.86
N GLY A 77 -3.37 10.57 1.78
CA GLY A 77 -2.32 9.91 2.53
C GLY A 77 -2.06 10.57 3.89
N PHE A 78 -1.48 9.80 4.81
CA PHE A 78 -1.17 10.26 6.17
C PHE A 78 -0.09 9.38 6.82
N GLY A 79 0.50 9.90 7.91
CA GLY A 79 1.50 9.19 8.70
C GLY A 79 2.94 9.61 8.37
N ASN A 80 3.89 8.76 8.76
CA ASN A 80 5.32 8.99 8.58
C ASN A 80 5.93 7.84 7.78
N LEU A 81 6.57 8.14 6.64
CA LEU A 81 7.18 7.16 5.74
C LEU A 81 8.32 6.36 6.38
N SER A 82 8.90 6.83 7.47
CA SER A 82 9.90 6.12 8.30
C SER A 82 9.26 5.34 9.47
N GLU A 83 7.96 5.52 9.74
CA GLU A 83 7.20 4.77 10.74
C GLU A 83 5.95 4.11 10.14
N GLU A 84 4.75 4.51 10.57
CA GLU A 84 3.47 4.03 10.09
C GLU A 84 2.81 5.06 9.18
N PHE A 85 2.26 4.60 8.05
CA PHE A 85 1.61 5.48 7.10
C PHE A 85 0.63 4.74 6.19
N TRP A 86 -0.22 5.54 5.53
CA TRP A 86 -0.98 5.20 4.34
C TRP A 86 -0.61 6.19 3.25
N LEU A 87 -0.14 5.70 2.09
CA LEU A 87 0.41 6.55 1.03
C LEU A 87 -0.62 7.45 0.35
N GLY A 88 -1.89 7.02 0.34
CA GLY A 88 -2.99 7.78 -0.26
C GLY A 88 -3.62 7.03 -1.44
N ASN A 89 -4.96 6.99 -1.47
CA ASN A 89 -5.70 6.28 -2.50
C ASN A 89 -5.53 6.90 -3.89
N GLU A 90 -5.39 8.22 -3.98
CA GLU A 90 -5.20 8.91 -5.26
C GLU A 90 -3.85 8.51 -5.90
N LEU A 91 -2.80 8.46 -5.08
CA LEU A 91 -1.49 8.04 -5.55
C LEU A 91 -1.46 6.54 -5.89
N LEU A 92 -2.12 5.70 -5.10
CA LEU A 92 -2.28 4.28 -5.41
C LEU A 92 -3.03 4.04 -6.72
N HIS A 93 -4.10 4.79 -6.98
CA HIS A 93 -4.80 4.74 -8.26
C HIS A 93 -3.85 5.08 -9.41
N ASN A 94 -3.12 6.20 -9.30
CA ASN A 94 -2.20 6.65 -10.35
C ASN A 94 -1.10 5.62 -10.62
N LEU A 95 -0.49 5.04 -9.58
CA LEU A 95 0.55 4.04 -9.72
C LEU A 95 0.03 2.73 -10.34
N THR A 96 -1.18 2.30 -9.97
CA THR A 96 -1.74 1.02 -10.44
C THR A 96 -2.50 1.10 -11.77
N ASN A 97 -2.69 2.30 -12.33
CA ASN A 97 -3.41 2.49 -13.59
C ASN A 97 -2.47 2.59 -14.81
N VAL A 98 -1.15 2.62 -14.61
CA VAL A 98 -0.15 2.74 -15.70
C VAL A 98 0.16 1.38 -16.34
N GLY A 99 0.06 0.30 -15.59
CA GLY A 99 0.39 -1.04 -16.05
C GLY A 99 0.00 -2.13 -15.06
N PRO A 100 0.33 -3.40 -15.35
CA PRO A 100 0.16 -4.50 -14.41
C PRO A 100 1.00 -4.26 -13.16
N VAL A 101 0.42 -4.47 -11.99
CA VAL A 101 1.09 -4.29 -10.70
C VAL A 101 0.84 -5.51 -9.84
N SER A 102 1.89 -6.01 -9.21
CA SER A 102 1.78 -7.07 -8.20
C SER A 102 1.68 -6.48 -6.81
N LEU A 103 0.97 -7.15 -5.91
CA LEU A 103 0.85 -6.77 -4.50
C LEU A 103 1.51 -7.81 -3.61
N ARG A 104 2.35 -7.37 -2.68
CA ARG A 104 2.88 -8.18 -1.59
C ARG A 104 2.43 -7.61 -0.25
N VAL A 105 2.01 -8.51 0.65
CA VAL A 105 1.62 -8.21 2.03
C VAL A 105 2.49 -9.06 2.94
N ASP A 106 3.38 -8.45 3.71
CA ASP A 106 4.13 -9.14 4.76
C ASP A 106 3.48 -8.94 6.14
N MET A 107 3.47 -10.00 6.95
CA MET A 107 2.90 -9.96 8.28
C MET A 107 3.82 -10.70 9.25
N ARG A 108 3.97 -10.13 10.44
CA ARG A 108 4.82 -10.66 11.49
C ARG A 108 4.07 -10.66 12.82
N SER A 109 4.11 -11.77 13.53
CA SER A 109 3.67 -11.86 14.93
C SER A 109 4.77 -12.55 15.73
N GLY A 110 5.43 -11.80 16.62
CA GLY A 110 6.62 -12.29 17.32
C GLY A 110 7.72 -12.74 16.35
N ASN A 111 8.03 -14.04 16.33
CA ASN A 111 9.03 -14.65 15.45
C ASN A 111 8.43 -15.28 14.20
N HIS A 112 7.10 -15.30 14.05
CA HIS A 112 6.46 -15.88 12.88
C HIS A 112 6.26 -14.80 11.83
N THR A 113 6.69 -15.09 10.61
CA THR A 113 6.47 -14.25 9.43
C THR A 113 5.70 -15.04 8.39
N VAL A 114 4.71 -14.39 7.78
CA VAL A 114 3.93 -14.91 6.67
C VAL A 114 3.76 -13.83 5.63
N TYR A 115 3.51 -14.23 4.39
CA TYR A 115 3.27 -13.28 3.31
C TYR A 115 2.11 -13.73 2.42
N ALA A 116 1.49 -12.77 1.75
CA ALA A 116 0.57 -12.98 0.64
C ALA A 116 1.06 -12.18 -0.56
N HIS A 117 1.08 -12.80 -1.73
CA HIS A 117 1.44 -12.16 -2.98
C HIS A 117 0.26 -12.30 -3.96
N TYR A 118 0.01 -11.28 -4.77
CA TYR A 118 -1.05 -11.24 -5.78
C TYR A 118 -0.45 -10.68 -7.06
N THR A 119 -0.55 -11.42 -8.16
CA THR A 119 0.04 -10.99 -9.45
C THR A 119 -0.69 -9.84 -10.12
N ASN A 120 -1.89 -9.49 -9.65
CA ASN A 120 -2.67 -8.39 -10.19
C ASN A 120 -3.34 -7.65 -9.05
N PHE A 121 -3.01 -6.36 -8.93
CA PHE A 121 -3.55 -5.42 -7.97
C PHE A 121 -3.79 -4.08 -8.65
N SER A 122 -5.00 -3.54 -8.50
CA SER A 122 -5.27 -2.16 -8.90
C SER A 122 -6.33 -1.51 -8.03
N VAL A 123 -6.25 -0.18 -7.97
CA VAL A 123 -7.20 0.68 -7.28
C VAL A 123 -7.83 1.61 -8.31
N ASP A 124 -9.15 1.62 -8.35
CA ASP A 124 -9.88 2.44 -9.31
C ASP A 124 -9.84 3.95 -8.97
N SER A 125 -10.40 4.79 -9.83
CA SER A 125 -10.50 6.23 -9.62
C SER A 125 -11.40 6.58 -8.43
N GLU A 126 -11.32 7.83 -7.97
CA GLU A 126 -12.21 8.33 -6.91
C GLU A 126 -13.70 8.24 -7.30
N THR A 127 -14.03 8.47 -8.57
CA THR A 127 -15.41 8.39 -9.08
C THR A 127 -15.96 6.96 -9.03
N ARG A 128 -15.08 5.96 -9.11
CA ARG A 128 -15.36 4.54 -8.87
C ARG A 128 -14.96 4.11 -7.46
N HIS A 129 -14.89 5.06 -6.54
CA HIS A 129 -14.70 4.87 -5.10
C HIS A 129 -13.45 4.06 -4.73
N TYR A 130 -12.36 4.19 -5.50
CA TYR A 130 -11.12 3.45 -5.26
C TYR A 130 -11.35 1.94 -5.14
N THR A 131 -12.22 1.39 -5.98
CA THR A 131 -12.57 -0.04 -5.95
C THR A 131 -11.35 -0.92 -6.15
N LEU A 132 -11.21 -1.95 -5.32
CA LEU A 132 -10.10 -2.90 -5.37
C LEU A 132 -10.29 -3.92 -6.48
N THR A 133 -9.25 -4.13 -7.28
CA THR A 133 -9.06 -5.37 -8.05
C THR A 133 -7.87 -6.13 -7.48
N VAL A 134 -8.06 -7.41 -7.14
CA VAL A 134 -6.97 -8.27 -6.65
C VAL A 134 -7.18 -9.72 -7.10
N SER A 135 -6.13 -10.36 -7.64
CA SER A 135 -6.16 -11.77 -8.07
C SER A 135 -4.77 -12.39 -8.19
N GLY A 136 -4.70 -13.70 -8.44
CA GLY A 136 -3.42 -14.41 -8.61
C GLY A 136 -2.68 -14.66 -7.30
N TYR A 137 -3.40 -15.03 -6.25
CA TYR A 137 -2.83 -15.26 -4.93
C TYR A 137 -1.79 -16.38 -4.90
N THR A 138 -0.67 -16.12 -4.22
CA THR A 138 0.29 -17.10 -3.71
C THR A 138 0.79 -16.67 -2.31
N GLY A 139 1.47 -17.55 -1.58
CA GLY A 139 2.11 -17.24 -0.30
C GLY A 139 1.68 -18.13 0.85
N THR A 140 2.00 -17.72 2.07
CA THR A 140 1.85 -18.52 3.30
C THR A 140 0.78 -18.00 4.26
N ALA A 141 0.28 -16.78 4.07
CA ALA A 141 -0.64 -16.11 4.99
C ALA A 141 -2.14 -16.46 4.82
N GLY A 142 -2.49 -17.26 3.81
CA GLY A 142 -3.86 -17.44 3.33
C GLY A 142 -4.39 -16.26 2.49
N ASP A 143 -5.39 -16.53 1.65
CA ASP A 143 -5.99 -15.55 0.72
C ASP A 143 -7.21 -14.83 1.33
N SER A 144 -6.94 -13.93 2.28
CA SER A 144 -8.01 -13.13 2.90
C SER A 144 -8.41 -11.91 2.07
N MET A 145 -7.53 -11.40 1.18
CA MET A 145 -7.86 -10.23 0.34
C MET A 145 -8.86 -10.55 -0.76
N ARG A 146 -8.92 -11.79 -1.27
CA ARG A 146 -9.92 -12.17 -2.27
C ARG A 146 -11.36 -11.89 -1.85
N TYR A 147 -11.68 -11.96 -0.57
CA TYR A 147 -13.02 -11.62 -0.05
C TYR A 147 -13.39 -10.15 -0.31
N HIS A 148 -12.40 -9.28 -0.42
CA HIS A 148 -12.51 -7.84 -0.63
C HIS A 148 -12.45 -7.42 -2.10
N ASN A 149 -12.14 -8.35 -3.01
CA ASN A 149 -12.05 -8.07 -4.44
C ASN A 149 -13.38 -7.48 -4.97
N GLY A 150 -13.28 -6.43 -5.80
CA GLY A 150 -14.40 -5.71 -6.39
C GLY A 150 -15.18 -4.81 -5.43
N ARG A 151 -14.70 -4.60 -4.20
CA ARG A 151 -15.39 -3.74 -3.22
C ARG A 151 -14.87 -2.31 -3.28
N PRO A 152 -15.74 -1.29 -3.11
CA PRO A 152 -15.31 0.08 -2.99
C PRO A 152 -14.61 0.31 -1.64
N PHE A 153 -13.75 1.33 -1.59
CA PHE A 153 -13.14 1.74 -0.34
C PHE A 153 -14.18 2.44 0.55
N SER A 154 -14.09 2.24 1.86
CA SER A 154 -14.99 2.83 2.85
C SER A 154 -14.19 3.40 4.03
N THR A 155 -14.59 4.56 4.54
CA THR A 155 -13.97 5.29 5.67
C THR A 155 -15.02 5.67 6.70
N ARG A 156 -14.63 6.27 7.82
CA ARG A 156 -15.57 6.60 8.91
C ARG A 156 -16.71 7.55 8.51
N ASP A 157 -16.52 8.31 7.44
CA ASP A 157 -17.40 9.35 6.92
C ASP A 157 -17.96 9.06 5.52
N LYS A 158 -17.52 7.96 4.86
CA LYS A 158 -18.01 7.57 3.53
C LYS A 158 -18.21 6.05 3.43
N ASN A 159 -19.42 5.65 3.04
CA ASN A 159 -19.83 4.24 2.88
C ASN A 159 -20.49 4.03 1.50
N PRO A 160 -19.71 3.78 0.43
CA PRO A 160 -20.25 3.72 -0.93
C PRO A 160 -21.12 2.50 -1.23
N ASP A 161 -20.97 1.40 -0.48
CA ASP A 161 -21.76 0.17 -0.64
C ASP A 161 -22.36 -0.24 0.73
N PRO A 162 -23.40 0.48 1.19
CA PRO A 162 -23.97 0.25 2.52
C PRO A 162 -24.73 -1.08 2.56
N MET A 163 -24.09 -2.11 3.11
CA MET A 163 -24.72 -3.39 3.44
C MET A 163 -24.67 -3.63 4.96
N GLY A 164 -25.80 -3.48 5.64
CA GLY A 164 -25.88 -3.70 7.09
C GLY A 164 -25.18 -2.59 7.90
N ILE A 165 -24.26 -2.98 8.78
CA ILE A 165 -23.55 -2.02 9.65
C ILE A 165 -22.50 -1.23 8.86
N HIS A 166 -22.22 0.00 9.29
CA HIS A 166 -21.13 0.79 8.73
C HIS A 166 -19.77 0.23 9.19
N CYS A 167 -19.21 -0.71 8.43
CA CYS A 167 -18.01 -1.47 8.79
C CYS A 167 -16.81 -0.59 9.19
N ALA A 168 -16.53 0.49 8.44
CA ALA A 168 -15.43 1.38 8.76
C ALA A 168 -15.57 2.05 10.14
N LYS A 169 -16.81 2.38 10.56
CA LYS A 169 -17.08 2.88 11.93
C LYS A 169 -16.98 1.77 12.97
N ALA A 170 -17.55 0.60 12.68
CA ALA A 170 -17.58 -0.52 13.62
C ALA A 170 -16.19 -1.12 13.90
N TYR A 171 -15.29 -1.07 12.92
CA TYR A 171 -13.96 -1.68 12.98
C TYR A 171 -12.80 -0.69 12.82
N MET A 172 -13.12 0.60 12.94
CA MET A 172 -12.19 1.70 13.18
C MET A 172 -10.98 1.73 12.23
N GLY A 173 -11.25 1.73 10.93
CA GLY A 173 -10.23 1.84 9.88
C GLY A 173 -10.86 2.00 8.50
N GLY A 174 -10.10 2.53 7.55
CA GLY A 174 -10.50 2.60 6.14
C GLY A 174 -10.08 1.34 5.37
N TRP A 175 -11.02 0.71 4.65
CA TRP A 175 -10.76 -0.52 3.91
C TRP A 175 -11.80 -0.79 2.81
N TRP A 176 -11.52 -1.75 1.94
CA TRP A 176 -12.46 -2.30 0.95
C TRP A 176 -13.45 -3.28 1.59
N TYR A 177 -14.24 -2.81 2.55
CA TYR A 177 -15.15 -3.67 3.33
C TYR A 177 -16.25 -4.32 2.46
N LYS A 178 -16.70 -5.51 2.90
CA LYS A 178 -17.88 -6.20 2.36
C LYS A 178 -18.94 -6.36 3.45
N ASN A 179 -18.91 -7.43 4.26
CA ASN A 179 -19.79 -7.57 5.42
C ASN A 179 -19.14 -8.41 6.55
N CYS A 180 -18.15 -7.91 7.27
CA CYS A 180 -17.42 -6.67 7.02
C CYS A 180 -16.04 -6.93 6.43
N TYR A 181 -15.25 -7.85 7.00
CA TYR A 181 -13.92 -8.17 6.48
C TYR A 181 -13.49 -9.61 6.77
N LYS A 182 -12.54 -10.09 5.96
CA LYS A 182 -11.67 -11.23 6.30
C LYS A 182 -10.27 -10.78 6.71
N VAL A 183 -9.88 -9.57 6.34
CA VAL A 183 -8.65 -8.91 6.78
C VAL A 183 -8.90 -7.41 7.01
N ASN A 184 -8.29 -6.84 8.05
CA ASN A 184 -8.40 -5.40 8.37
C ASN A 184 -7.03 -4.82 8.80
N LEU A 185 -6.13 -4.63 7.83
CA LEU A 185 -4.75 -4.17 8.10
C LEU A 185 -4.69 -2.70 8.55
N ASN A 186 -5.76 -1.94 8.32
CA ASN A 186 -5.92 -0.55 8.71
C ASN A 186 -6.74 -0.36 10.00
N GLY A 187 -7.16 -1.46 10.64
CA GLY A 187 -7.90 -1.40 11.90
C GLY A 187 -7.04 -0.92 13.08
N LEU A 188 -7.64 -0.93 14.27
CA LEU A 188 -6.93 -0.64 15.51
C LEU A 188 -5.72 -1.55 15.68
N TYR A 189 -4.61 -0.96 16.11
CA TYR A 189 -3.39 -1.70 16.38
C TYR A 189 -3.55 -2.47 17.71
N GLY A 190 -3.33 -3.78 17.68
CA GLY A 190 -3.46 -4.62 18.87
C GLY A 190 -2.33 -4.36 19.87
N ILE A 191 -2.65 -3.74 21.00
CA ILE A 191 -1.67 -3.32 22.03
C ILE A 191 -1.09 -4.52 22.81
N ASN A 192 -1.74 -5.70 22.77
CA ASN A 192 -1.41 -6.86 23.60
C ASN A 192 -0.67 -8.00 22.87
N SER A 193 -0.26 -7.78 21.63
CA SER A 193 0.49 -8.77 20.84
C SER A 193 1.40 -8.02 19.91
N ASN A 194 2.68 -8.39 19.85
CA ASN A 194 3.69 -7.82 18.93
C ASN A 194 3.37 -8.18 17.46
N ASN A 195 2.21 -7.74 16.96
CA ASN A 195 1.69 -7.96 15.63
C ASN A 195 2.10 -6.79 14.75
N GLN A 196 3.10 -6.97 13.92
CA GLN A 196 3.54 -5.99 12.94
C GLN A 196 3.02 -6.42 11.57
N VAL A 197 2.19 -5.60 10.93
CA VAL A 197 1.86 -5.76 9.51
C VAL A 197 2.86 -4.94 8.74
N ARG A 198 3.89 -5.60 8.20
CA ARG A 198 4.99 -4.93 7.52
C ARG A 198 4.70 -5.00 6.03
N LEU A 199 4.73 -3.87 5.33
CA LEU A 199 4.77 -3.83 3.88
C LEU A 199 3.47 -4.35 3.25
N ILE A 200 2.60 -3.41 2.90
CA ILE A 200 1.81 -3.60 1.69
C ILE A 200 2.58 -2.87 0.59
N SER A 201 3.26 -3.65 -0.23
CA SER A 201 4.07 -3.13 -1.32
C SER A 201 3.50 -3.55 -2.66
N ALA A 202 3.73 -2.69 -3.63
CA ALA A 202 3.47 -2.97 -5.03
C ALA A 202 4.80 -3.07 -5.79
N ASP A 203 4.92 -4.09 -6.65
CA ASP A 203 6.00 -4.23 -7.63
C ASP A 203 5.43 -3.93 -9.02
N PHE A 204 6.18 -3.13 -9.77
CA PHE A 204 5.79 -2.46 -11.01
C PHE A 204 6.83 -2.73 -12.10
#